data_AF-A0A661I783-F1
#
_entry.id   AF-A0A661I783-F1
#
_cell.length_a   1.000
_cell.length_b   1.000
_cell.length_c   1.000
_cell.angle_alpha   90.00
_cell.angle_beta   90.00
_cell.angle_gamma   90.00
#
_symmetry.space_group_name_H-M   'P 1'
#
loop_
_entity.id
_entity.type
_entity.pdbx_description
1 polymer ?
#
loop_
_entity_poly.entity_id
_entity_poly.type
_entity_poly.pdbx_seq_one_letter_code
_entity_poly.pdbx_strand_id
1 'polypeptide(L)'
;MAKRRASVRGKGVDIFFEEAEAVKSRKATFYFPQELLEKLDDVWMDLRRKKRKLKKSEIVAAALKLALEEYAEKGTESTLFRELAP
;
A
#
# COMPACT_ATOMS: atom_id res chain seq x y z
N MET A 1 -52.71 3.83 13.23
CA MET A 1 -51.48 3.03 13.04
C MET A 1 -50.43 3.89 12.34
N ALA A 2 -49.33 4.23 13.01
CA ALA A 2 -48.31 5.15 12.47
C ALA A 2 -47.25 4.40 11.65
N LYS A 3 -47.08 4.77 10.37
CA LYS A 3 -46.05 4.25 9.46
C LYS A 3 -44.67 4.76 9.89
N ARG A 4 -43.77 3.85 10.29
CA ARG A 4 -42.36 4.14 10.57
C ARG A 4 -41.64 4.48 9.26
N ARG A 5 -41.00 5.66 9.18
CA ARG A 5 -40.11 6.02 8.08
C ARG A 5 -38.77 5.29 8.26
N ALA A 6 -38.33 4.57 7.23
CA ALA A 6 -37.03 3.91 7.23
C ALA A 6 -35.91 4.95 7.26
N SER A 7 -35.11 4.93 8.32
CA SER A 7 -33.89 5.73 8.46
C SER A 7 -32.84 5.20 7.48
N VAL A 8 -32.57 5.92 6.40
CA VAL A 8 -31.43 5.66 5.52
C VAL A 8 -30.16 6.12 6.24
N ARG A 9 -29.65 5.26 7.11
CA ARG A 9 -28.36 5.43 7.79
C ARG A 9 -27.28 4.88 6.85
N GLY A 10 -26.44 5.77 6.32
CA GLY A 10 -25.14 5.37 5.75
C GLY A 10 -24.87 5.66 4.28
N LYS A 11 -25.19 6.86 3.76
CA LYS A 11 -24.59 7.37 2.50
C LYS A 11 -23.28 8.13 2.79
N GLY A 12 -22.36 7.50 3.51
CA GLY A 12 -21.09 8.12 3.93
C GLY A 12 -19.84 7.40 3.44
N VAL A 13 -19.98 6.24 2.79
CA VAL A 13 -18.84 5.38 2.42
C VAL A 13 -18.50 5.45 0.93
N ASP A 14 -19.42 5.92 0.08
CA ASP A 14 -19.25 5.89 -1.37
C ASP A 14 -18.66 7.18 -1.99
N ILE A 15 -18.29 8.18 -1.18
CA ILE A 15 -17.82 9.50 -1.69
C ILE A 15 -16.28 9.53 -1.92
N PHE A 16 -15.53 8.50 -1.51
CA PHE A 16 -14.05 8.51 -1.58
C PHE A 16 -13.43 7.58 -2.64
N PHE A 17 -14.25 6.96 -3.49
CA PHE A 17 -13.77 6.11 -4.58
C PHE A 17 -14.24 6.65 -5.93
N GLU A 18 -13.93 7.92 -6.20
CA GLU A 18 -14.13 8.50 -7.52
C GLU A 18 -12.98 8.06 -8.46
N GLU A 19 -13.38 7.71 -9.68
CA GLU A 19 -12.67 6.94 -10.69
C GLU A 19 -11.34 7.57 -11.13
N ALA A 20 -10.27 6.80 -11.01
CA ALA A 20 -9.12 6.89 -11.91
C ALA A 20 -8.97 5.50 -12.54
N GLU A 21 -8.94 5.40 -13.88
CA GLU A 21 -8.82 4.16 -14.66
C GLU A 21 -7.98 3.13 -13.92
N ALA A 22 -8.66 2.19 -13.27
CA ALA A 22 -8.02 1.35 -12.28
C ALA A 22 -7.25 0.26 -13.02
N VAL A 23 -5.93 0.45 -13.16
CA VAL A 23 -4.99 -0.67 -13.30
C VAL A 23 -5.47 -1.74 -12.32
N LYS A 24 -5.82 -2.93 -12.84
CA LYS A 24 -6.43 -4.01 -12.06
C LYS A 24 -5.50 -4.38 -10.90
N SER A 25 -5.70 -3.74 -9.76
CA SER A 25 -4.89 -3.93 -8.57
C SER A 25 -5.52 -5.03 -7.75
N ARG A 26 -4.69 -6.00 -7.34
CA ARG A 26 -5.10 -7.04 -6.40
C ARG A 26 -4.65 -6.65 -5.01
N LYS A 27 -5.53 -6.79 -4.02
CA LYS A 27 -5.18 -6.56 -2.62
C LYS A 27 -4.29 -7.72 -2.13
N ALA A 28 -3.19 -7.37 -1.46
CA ALA A 28 -2.38 -8.29 -0.69
C ALA A 28 -2.28 -7.77 0.75
N THR A 29 -2.19 -8.68 1.73
CA THR A 29 -2.03 -8.34 3.15
C THR A 29 -0.82 -9.10 3.68
N PHE A 30 0.10 -8.39 4.32
CA PHE A 30 1.33 -8.93 4.87
C PHE A 30 1.50 -8.45 6.31
N TYR A 31 2.11 -9.28 7.15
CA TYR A 31 2.52 -8.88 8.49
C TYR A 31 3.90 -8.24 8.43
N PHE A 32 4.05 -7.10 9.10
CA PHE A 32 5.32 -6.40 9.21
C PHE A 32 5.66 -6.21 10.68
N PRO A 33 6.96 -6.25 11.05
CA PRO A 33 7.40 -5.77 12.35
C PRO A 33 6.99 -4.31 12.56
N GLN A 34 6.59 -3.97 13.78
CA GLN A 34 6.13 -2.62 14.13
C GLN A 34 7.17 -1.54 13.76
N GLU A 35 8.42 -1.76 14.13
CA GLU A 35 9.53 -0.83 13.85
C GLU A 35 9.70 -0.54 12.35
N LEU A 36 9.40 -1.52 11.49
CA LEU A 36 9.49 -1.35 10.05
C LEU A 36 8.32 -0.51 9.50
N LEU A 37 7.13 -0.65 10.09
CA LEU A 37 5.99 0.21 9.75
C LEU A 37 6.20 1.65 10.21
N GLU A 38 6.81 1.87 11.38
CA GLU A 38 7.15 3.22 11.86
C GLU A 38 8.14 3.91 10.90
N LYS A 39 9.19 3.21 10.47
CA LYS A 39 10.12 3.72 9.45
C LYS A 39 9.44 4.00 8.11
N LEU A 40 8.51 3.16 7.68
CA LEU A 40 7.72 3.39 6.47
C LEU A 40 6.88 4.67 6.59
N ASP A 41 6.33 4.94 7.78
CA ASP A 41 5.51 6.12 8.05
C ASP A 41 6.33 7.40 8.02
N ASP A 42 7.53 7.40 8.62
CA ASP A 42 8.45 8.53 8.57
C ASP A 42 8.85 8.87 7.12
N VAL A 43 9.29 7.86 6.37
CA VAL A 43 9.65 8.02 4.95
C VAL A 43 8.46 8.51 4.13
N TRP A 44 7.27 7.97 4.37
CA TRP A 44 6.06 8.42 3.69
C TRP A 44 5.74 9.88 4.00
N MET A 45 5.85 10.31 5.26
CA MET A 45 5.60 11.69 5.67
C MET A 45 6.58 12.65 5.00
N ASP A 46 7.86 12.30 4.91
CA ASP A 46 8.88 13.11 4.25
C ASP A 46 8.65 13.22 2.74
N LEU A 47 8.36 12.10 2.07
CA LEU A 47 8.08 12.09 0.64
C LEU A 47 6.76 12.83 0.32
N ARG A 48 5.79 12.80 1.22
CA ARG A 48 4.51 13.49 1.04
C ARG A 48 4.64 15.01 1.07
N ARG A 49 5.69 15.56 1.69
CA ARG A 49 6.03 17.00 1.58
C ARG A 49 6.31 17.40 0.13
N LYS A 50 6.88 16.49 -0.67
CA LYS A 50 7.17 16.69 -2.10
C LYS A 50 6.01 16.24 -3.00
N LYS A 51 5.43 15.07 -2.72
CA LYS A 51 4.31 14.47 -3.47
C LYS A 51 3.09 14.25 -2.57
N ARG A 52 2.23 15.26 -2.46
CA ARG A 52 1.06 15.26 -1.54
C ARG A 52 0.11 14.08 -1.66
N LYS A 53 -0.01 13.50 -2.87
CA LYS A 53 -0.89 12.37 -3.19
C LYS A 53 -0.22 11.00 -3.04
N LEU A 54 1.03 10.93 -2.58
CA LEU A 54 1.74 9.66 -2.41
C LEU A 54 1.03 8.75 -1.38
N LYS A 55 0.84 7.48 -1.73
CA LYS A 55 0.30 6.44 -0.85
C LYS A 55 1.42 5.54 -0.34
N LYS A 56 1.31 5.02 0.89
CA LYS A 56 2.26 4.02 1.43
C LYS A 56 2.39 2.80 0.52
N SER A 57 1.29 2.38 -0.11
CA SER A 57 1.28 1.26 -1.07
C SER A 57 2.15 1.53 -2.31
N GLU A 58 2.32 2.78 -2.74
CA GLU A 58 3.23 3.10 -3.86
C GLU A 58 4.70 2.90 -3.44
N ILE A 59 5.05 3.25 -2.20
CA ILE A 59 6.40 3.04 -1.65
C ILE A 59 6.70 1.55 -1.56
N VAL A 60 5.78 0.77 -1.00
CA VAL A 60 5.91 -0.69 -0.88
C VAL A 60 6.01 -1.33 -2.26
N ALA A 61 5.18 -0.90 -3.22
CA ALA A 61 5.23 -1.42 -4.58
C ALA A 61 6.58 -1.11 -5.27
N ALA A 62 7.11 0.11 -5.10
CA ALA A 62 8.41 0.48 -5.64
C ALA A 62 9.55 -0.34 -5.02
N ALA A 63 9.56 -0.49 -3.69
CA ALA A 63 10.56 -1.30 -2.99
C ALA A 63 10.51 -2.77 -3.41
N LEU A 64 9.31 -3.35 -3.50
CA LEU A 64 9.12 -4.73 -3.95
C LEU A 64 9.59 -4.92 -5.39
N LYS A 65 9.26 -3.99 -6.29
CA LYS A 65 9.69 -4.05 -7.69
C LYS A 65 11.22 -4.07 -7.80
N LEU A 66 11.90 -3.16 -7.10
CA LEU A 66 13.37 -3.09 -7.09
C LEU A 66 14.00 -4.37 -6.55
N ALA A 67 13.46 -4.94 -5.47
CA ALA A 67 13.97 -6.18 -4.89
C ALA A 67 13.81 -7.39 -5.84
N LEU A 68 12.68 -7.47 -6.56
CA LEU A 68 12.43 -8.52 -7.54
C LEU A 68 13.29 -8.36 -8.80
N GLU A 69 13.48 -7.14 -9.29
CA GLU A 69 14.37 -6.84 -10.41
C GLU A 69 15.82 -7.19 -10.06
N GLU A 70 16.31 -6.78 -8.88
CA GLU A 70 17.65 -7.14 -8.42
C GLU A 70 17.84 -8.65 -8.31
N TYR A 71 16.85 -9.38 -7.79
CA TYR A 71 16.90 -10.84 -7.74
C TYR A 71 16.93 -11.46 -9.14
N ALA A 72 16.15 -10.95 -10.09
CA ALA A 72 16.14 -11.45 -11.46
C ALA A 72 17.48 -11.23 -12.17
N GLU A 73 18.16 -10.10 -11.89
CA GLU A 73 19.45 -9.77 -12.50
C GLU A 73 20.64 -10.50 -11.86
N LYS A 74 20.69 -10.54 -10.52
CA LYS A 74 21.86 -10.99 -9.76
C LYS A 74 21.72 -12.39 -9.17
N GLY A 75 20.51 -12.97 -9.17
CA GLY A 75 20.24 -14.29 -8.61
C GLY A 75 20.72 -14.41 -7.16
N THR A 76 21.67 -15.32 -6.93
CA THR A 76 22.26 -15.63 -5.62
C THR A 76 23.08 -14.48 -5.02
N GLU A 77 23.46 -13.48 -5.82
CA GLU A 77 24.18 -12.31 -5.34
C GLU A 77 23.25 -11.16 -4.93
N SER A 78 21.94 -11.30 -5.15
CA SER A 78 20.97 -10.27 -4.80
C SER A 78 20.84 -10.09 -3.28
N THR A 79 20.47 -8.88 -2.87
CA THR A 79 20.19 -8.57 -1.46
C THR A 79 19.08 -9.47 -0.92
N LEU A 80 18.06 -9.72 -1.74
CA LEU A 80 16.93 -10.57 -1.40
C LEU A 80 17.36 -12.03 -1.15
N PHE A 81 18.27 -12.59 -1.96
CA PHE A 81 18.80 -13.93 -1.71
C PHE A 81 19.62 -13.96 -0.42
N ARG A 82 20.50 -12.99 -0.18
CA ARG A 82 21.36 -12.94 1.02
C ARG A 82 20.58 -12.86 2.34
N GLU A 83 19.46 -12.15 2.34
CA GLU A 83 18.62 -11.99 3.54
C GLU A 83 17.71 -13.22 3.80
N LEU A 84 17.40 -14.00 2.76
CA LEU A 84 16.39 -15.07 2.84
C LEU A 84 16.94 -16.49 2.66
N ALA A 85 18.13 -16.65 2.07
CA ALA A 85 18.77 -17.93 1.82
C ALA A 85 20.05 -18.04 2.67
N PRO A 86 20.03 -18.83 3.77
CA PRO A 86 21.20 -19.08 4.61
C PRO A 86 22.27 -19.95 3.92
#